data_AF-A0AAW3VCB4-F1
#
_entry.id   AF-A0AAW3VCB4-F1
#
_cell.length_a   1.000
_cell.length_b   1.000
_cell.length_c   1.000
_cell.angle_alpha   90.00
_cell.angle_beta   90.00
_cell.angle_gamma   90.00
#
_symmetry.space_group_name_H-M   'P 1'
#
loop_
_entity.id
_entity.type
_entity.pdbx_description
1 polymer ?
#
loop_
_entity_poly.entity_id
_entity_poly.type
_entity_poly.pdbx_seq_one_letter_code
_entity_poly.pdbx_strand_id
1 'polypeptide(L)'
;MYEFRLSDKFHLEFETFLPLKTTSIKSQSERARIDILIRYQDGDHQTCAAIELKFFKKSNHREPNNRYDVFKDLSNLELYKRNGSDICYFILATDHAHYCNQIKYSDDTRDFDFRHKSTYKEGTILSYRTPKPYGNDITLMQDYEFLWDQINDLYFLKVQV
;
A
#
# COMPACT_ATOMS: atom_id res chain seq x y z
N MET A 1 -27.03 -5.13 11.47
CA MET A 1 -27.18 -6.01 10.31
C MET A 1 -27.67 -5.11 9.18
N TYR A 2 -26.84 -4.83 8.18
CA TYR A 2 -27.29 -4.04 7.02
C TYR A 2 -28.08 -4.98 6.11
N GLU A 3 -29.33 -4.61 5.82
CA GLU A 3 -30.21 -5.35 4.91
C GLU A 3 -30.03 -4.73 3.52
N PHE A 4 -29.46 -5.49 2.58
CA PHE A 4 -29.23 -5.02 1.22
C PHE A 4 -30.57 -4.86 0.48
N ARG A 5 -30.76 -3.74 -0.20
CA ARG A 5 -31.89 -3.49 -1.09
C ARG A 5 -31.72 -4.28 -2.38
N LEU A 6 -32.82 -4.59 -3.07
CA LEU A 6 -32.79 -5.23 -4.39
C LEU A 6 -32.02 -4.40 -5.44
N SER A 7 -31.90 -3.09 -5.23
CA SER A 7 -31.12 -2.18 -6.07
C SER A 7 -29.62 -2.24 -5.81
N ASP A 8 -29.19 -2.80 -4.68
CA ASP A 8 -27.79 -2.78 -4.28
C ASP A 8 -27.01 -3.76 -5.16
N LYS A 9 -25.85 -3.30 -5.66
CA LYS A 9 -24.96 -4.15 -6.45
C LYS A 9 -23.57 -4.14 -5.84
N PHE A 10 -23.05 -5.32 -5.55
CA PHE A 10 -21.70 -5.51 -5.05
C PHE A 10 -20.85 -6.17 -6.13
N HIS A 11 -19.77 -5.50 -6.54
CA HIS A 11 -18.82 -6.00 -7.51
C HIS A 11 -17.45 -6.14 -6.86
N LEU A 12 -16.82 -7.28 -7.11
CA LEU A 12 -15.47 -7.57 -6.65
C LEU A 12 -14.64 -7.95 -7.88
N GLU A 13 -13.59 -7.20 -8.13
CA GLU A 13 -12.62 -7.47 -9.19
C GLU A 13 -11.25 -7.73 -8.58
N PHE A 14 -10.55 -8.71 -9.16
CA PHE A 14 -9.19 -9.05 -8.79
C PHE A 14 -8.26 -8.65 -9.93
N GLU A 15 -7.09 -8.10 -9.58
CA GLU A 15 -6.01 -7.85 -10.55
C GLU A 15 -6.46 -6.98 -11.74
N THR A 16 -7.32 -6.00 -11.47
CA THR A 16 -7.96 -5.15 -12.49
C THR A 16 -7.18 -3.86 -12.71
N PHE A 17 -7.55 -3.10 -13.74
CA PHE A 17 -6.92 -1.81 -14.05
C PHE A 17 -7.81 -0.64 -13.68
N LEU A 18 -7.24 0.34 -12.99
CA LEU A 18 -7.86 1.65 -12.81
C LEU A 18 -7.24 2.65 -13.80
N PRO A 19 -8.06 3.43 -14.52
CA PRO A 19 -7.56 4.55 -15.30
C PRO A 19 -7.08 5.66 -14.34
N LEU A 20 -5.91 6.21 -14.62
CA LEU A 20 -5.30 7.28 -13.84
C LEU A 20 -5.19 8.56 -14.67
N LYS A 21 -5.38 9.71 -14.05
CA LYS A 21 -5.14 11.04 -14.66
C LYS A 21 -3.65 11.34 -14.89
N THR A 22 -2.76 10.60 -14.23
CA THR A 22 -1.31 10.77 -14.32
C THR A 22 -0.62 9.41 -14.27
N THR A 23 0.57 9.31 -14.85
CA THR A 23 1.40 8.10 -14.83
C THR A 23 1.73 7.67 -13.39
N SER A 24 1.50 6.40 -13.07
CA SER A 24 1.90 5.78 -11.81
C SER A 24 3.41 5.49 -11.77
N ILE A 25 4.06 5.71 -10.63
CA ILE A 25 5.47 5.34 -10.41
C ILE A 25 5.66 3.81 -10.52
N LYS A 26 4.65 3.03 -10.10
CA LYS A 26 4.67 1.56 -10.12
C LYS A 26 4.51 0.97 -11.52
N SER A 27 3.50 1.39 -12.27
CA SER A 27 3.20 0.81 -13.60
C SER A 27 3.88 1.55 -14.75
N GLN A 28 4.46 2.73 -14.49
CA GLN A 28 4.98 3.65 -15.51
C GLN A 28 3.96 3.89 -16.64
N SER A 29 2.67 3.85 -16.28
CA SER A 29 1.55 4.00 -17.20
C SER A 29 0.38 4.69 -16.51
N GLU A 30 -0.58 5.17 -17.30
CA GLU A 30 -1.89 5.64 -16.83
C GLU A 30 -2.86 4.48 -16.52
N ARG A 31 -2.38 3.23 -16.63
CA ARG A 31 -3.13 2.01 -16.33
C ARG A 31 -2.45 1.27 -15.19
N ALA A 32 -2.82 1.61 -13.97
CA ALA A 32 -2.28 0.92 -12.81
C ALA A 32 -3.13 -0.29 -12.46
N ARG A 33 -2.44 -1.41 -12.20
CA ARG A 33 -3.05 -2.66 -11.77
C ARG A 33 -3.24 -2.63 -10.25
N ILE A 34 -4.43 -2.98 -9.81
CA ILE A 34 -4.81 -3.08 -8.40
C ILE A 34 -5.17 -4.53 -8.06
N ASP A 35 -4.76 -4.99 -6.89
CA ASP A 35 -4.98 -6.38 -6.48
C ASP A 35 -6.47 -6.66 -6.24
N ILE A 36 -7.17 -5.79 -5.52
CA ILE A 36 -8.62 -5.90 -5.28
C ILE A 36 -9.29 -4.54 -5.47
N LEU A 37 -10.34 -4.53 -6.28
CA LEU A 37 -11.26 -3.40 -6.43
C LEU A 37 -12.68 -3.83 -6.07
N ILE A 38 -13.29 -3.10 -5.15
CA ILE A 38 -14.66 -3.33 -4.70
C ILE A 38 -15.50 -2.14 -5.14
N ARG A 39 -16.64 -2.41 -5.77
CA ARG A 39 -17.65 -1.36 -6.03
C ARG A 39 -18.97 -1.76 -5.40
N TYR A 40 -19.45 -0.90 -4.53
CA TYR A 40 -20.79 -0.96 -3.99
C TYR A 40 -21.63 0.12 -4.65
N GLN A 41 -22.74 -0.27 -5.26
CA GLN A 41 -23.72 0.64 -5.84
C GLN A 41 -24.99 0.62 -4.99
N ASP A 42 -25.50 1.79 -4.68
CA ASP A 42 -26.78 2.00 -4.02
C ASP A 42 -27.55 3.17 -4.68
N GLY A 43 -28.54 2.82 -5.51
CA GLY A 43 -29.25 3.79 -6.35
C GLY A 43 -28.28 4.46 -7.32
N ASP A 44 -28.12 5.78 -7.21
CA ASP A 44 -27.16 6.58 -8.00
C ASP A 44 -25.79 6.77 -7.31
N HIS A 45 -25.65 6.32 -6.06
CA HIS A 45 -24.40 6.43 -5.31
C HIS A 45 -23.52 5.21 -5.55
N GLN A 46 -22.27 5.44 -5.91
CA GLN A 46 -21.26 4.39 -5.99
C GLN A 46 -20.17 4.66 -4.96
N THR A 47 -19.77 3.63 -4.23
CA THR A 47 -18.57 3.64 -3.39
C THR A 47 -17.56 2.66 -3.95
N CYS A 48 -16.34 3.11 -4.14
CA CYS A 48 -15.23 2.34 -4.67
C CYS A 48 -14.15 2.16 -3.60
N ALA A 49 -13.80 0.91 -3.30
CA ALA A 49 -12.69 0.58 -2.41
C ALA A 49 -11.56 -0.10 -3.18
N ALA A 50 -10.36 0.44 -3.04
CA ALA A 50 -9.13 -0.02 -3.64
C ALA A 50 -8.23 -0.66 -2.57
N ILE A 51 -7.81 -1.90 -2.76
CA ILE A 51 -6.96 -2.61 -1.81
C ILE A 51 -5.74 -3.19 -2.52
N GLU A 52 -4.56 -2.87 -2.00
CA GLU A 52 -3.30 -3.53 -2.37
C GLU A 52 -2.94 -4.55 -1.28
N LEU A 53 -2.54 -5.74 -1.72
CA LEU A 53 -2.17 -6.87 -0.88
C LEU A 53 -0.70 -7.24 -1.08
N LYS A 54 -0.02 -7.55 0.02
CA LYS A 54 1.33 -8.11 -0.01
C LYS A 54 1.48 -9.24 1.00
N PHE A 55 2.29 -10.23 0.63
CA PHE A 55 2.80 -11.23 1.57
C PHE A 55 4.31 -11.37 1.44
N PHE A 56 5.07 -10.96 2.45
CA PHE A 56 6.52 -11.16 2.48
C PHE A 56 6.86 -12.47 3.19
N LYS A 57 7.40 -13.42 2.43
CA LYS A 57 7.92 -14.68 2.98
C LYS A 57 9.37 -14.51 3.41
N LYS A 58 9.73 -15.04 4.58
CA LYS A 58 11.09 -15.11 5.12
C LYS A 58 12.02 -15.86 4.15
N SER A 59 11.50 -16.89 3.48
CA SER A 59 12.24 -17.65 2.47
C SER A 59 12.58 -16.85 1.21
N ASN A 60 11.89 -15.73 0.95
CA ASN A 60 12.10 -14.84 -0.19
C ASN A 60 12.43 -13.42 0.27
N HIS A 61 13.30 -13.32 1.27
CA HIS A 61 13.73 -12.05 1.84
C HIS A 61 14.50 -11.22 0.79
N ARG A 62 14.01 -10.00 0.52
CA ARG A 62 14.57 -9.06 -0.47
C ARG A 62 14.75 -7.68 0.13
N GLU A 63 15.52 -7.58 1.21
CA GLU A 63 15.88 -6.28 1.77
C GLU A 63 17.00 -5.62 0.97
N PRO A 64 16.96 -4.29 0.80
CA PRO A 64 15.97 -3.29 1.25
C PRO A 64 14.76 -3.12 0.30
N ASN A 65 14.73 -3.83 -0.83
CA ASN A 65 13.80 -3.60 -1.94
C ASN A 65 12.33 -3.82 -1.55
N ASN A 66 12.04 -4.82 -0.73
CA ASN A 66 10.68 -5.05 -0.21
C ASN A 66 10.16 -3.83 0.55
N ARG A 67 11.03 -3.15 1.30
CA ARG A 67 10.65 -1.94 2.03
C ARG A 67 10.31 -0.80 1.10
N TYR A 68 11.11 -0.59 0.06
CA TYR A 68 10.80 0.39 -0.98
C TYR A 68 9.45 0.10 -1.66
N ASP A 69 9.21 -1.16 -2.00
CA ASP A 69 8.00 -1.57 -2.69
C ASP A 69 6.72 -1.27 -1.87
N VAL A 70 6.78 -1.30 -0.53
CA VAL A 70 5.68 -0.84 0.35
C VAL A 70 5.33 0.64 0.09
N PHE A 71 6.32 1.53 0.11
CA PHE A 71 6.07 2.96 -0.10
C PHE A 71 5.61 3.28 -1.53
N LYS A 72 6.12 2.51 -2.51
CA LYS A 72 5.65 2.60 -3.90
C LYS A 72 4.17 2.22 -4.02
N ASP A 73 3.74 1.19 -3.30
CA ASP A 73 2.34 0.76 -3.27
C ASP A 73 1.45 1.79 -2.55
N LEU A 74 1.90 2.37 -1.43
CA LEU A 74 1.19 3.47 -0.76
C LEU A 74 1.01 4.68 -1.68
N SER A 75 2.08 5.09 -2.38
CA SER A 75 2.02 6.19 -3.37
C SER A 75 1.00 5.92 -4.48
N ASN A 76 0.87 4.65 -4.89
CA ASN A 76 -0.12 4.24 -5.87
C ASN A 76 -1.56 4.31 -5.33
N LEU A 77 -1.78 3.87 -4.09
CA LEU A 77 -3.09 3.98 -3.44
C LEU A 77 -3.52 5.45 -3.26
N GLU A 78 -2.59 6.35 -2.91
CA GLU A 78 -2.88 7.79 -2.86
C GLU A 78 -3.30 8.34 -4.22
N LEU A 79 -2.72 7.80 -5.28
CA LEU A 79 -3.13 8.13 -6.64
C LEU A 79 -4.53 7.57 -6.96
N TYR A 80 -4.86 6.35 -6.55
CA TYR A 80 -6.21 5.79 -6.74
C TYR A 80 -7.27 6.61 -6.04
N LYS A 81 -6.98 7.06 -4.81
CA LYS A 81 -7.86 7.95 -4.05
C LYS A 81 -8.19 9.24 -4.80
N ARG A 82 -7.17 9.90 -5.35
CA ARG A 82 -7.34 11.11 -6.19
C ARG A 82 -8.03 10.87 -7.53
N ASN A 83 -8.14 9.61 -7.96
CA ASN A 83 -8.82 9.20 -9.19
C ASN A 83 -10.20 8.57 -8.93
N GLY A 84 -10.79 8.80 -7.76
CA GLY A 84 -12.19 8.46 -7.47
C GLY A 84 -12.38 7.15 -6.71
N SER A 85 -11.32 6.59 -6.11
CA SER A 85 -11.49 5.56 -5.08
C SER A 85 -11.79 6.24 -3.73
N ASP A 86 -12.92 5.91 -3.11
CA ASP A 86 -13.35 6.53 -1.86
C ASP A 86 -12.57 5.97 -0.66
N ILE A 87 -12.24 4.68 -0.73
CA ILE A 87 -11.58 3.94 0.34
C ILE A 87 -10.33 3.29 -0.25
N CYS A 88 -9.16 3.51 0.35
CA CYS A 88 -7.92 2.89 -0.06
C CYS A 88 -7.25 2.21 1.13
N TYR A 89 -6.83 0.95 0.96
CA TYR A 89 -6.10 0.20 1.98
C TYR A 89 -4.88 -0.51 1.40
N PHE A 90 -3.79 -0.46 2.15
CA PHE A 90 -2.65 -1.36 1.98
C PHE A 90 -2.71 -2.42 3.07
N ILE A 91 -2.63 -3.69 2.70
CA ILE A 91 -2.57 -4.81 3.65
C ILE A 91 -1.32 -5.64 3.35
N LEU A 92 -0.48 -5.79 4.34
CA LEU A 92 0.73 -6.60 4.29
C LEU A 92 0.71 -7.65 5.39
N ALA A 93 0.98 -8.89 5.03
CA ALA A 93 1.26 -9.96 5.97
C ALA A 93 2.71 -10.47 5.80
N THR A 94 3.33 -10.96 6.86
CA THR A 94 4.65 -11.58 6.78
C THR A 94 4.86 -12.62 7.88
N ASP A 95 5.62 -13.67 7.57
CA ASP A 95 6.16 -14.64 8.53
C ASP A 95 7.57 -14.21 9.03
N HIS A 96 7.98 -12.96 8.76
CA HIS A 96 9.31 -12.47 9.05
C HIS A 96 9.29 -11.23 9.96
N ALA A 97 9.61 -11.45 11.23
CA ALA A 97 9.67 -10.40 12.26
C ALA A 97 10.63 -9.23 11.95
N HIS A 98 11.54 -9.38 10.99
CA HIS A 98 12.47 -8.33 10.58
C HIS A 98 11.73 -7.06 10.11
N TYR A 99 10.61 -7.21 9.41
CA TYR A 99 9.85 -6.06 8.93
C TYR A 99 9.21 -5.24 10.05
N CYS A 100 8.97 -5.86 11.20
CA CYS A 100 8.22 -5.28 12.30
C CYS A 100 9.15 -4.76 13.41
N ASN A 101 10.14 -5.58 13.78
CA ASN A 101 10.86 -5.45 15.06
C ASN A 101 12.37 -5.17 14.88
N GLN A 102 12.84 -4.90 13.65
CA GLN A 102 14.24 -4.61 13.41
C GLN A 102 14.68 -3.37 14.18
N ILE A 103 15.78 -3.44 14.93
CA ILE A 103 16.24 -2.32 15.79
C ILE A 103 16.73 -1.14 14.96
N LYS A 104 17.45 -1.41 13.86
CA LYS A 104 18.05 -0.39 13.00
C LYS A 104 18.13 -0.87 11.55
N TYR A 105 17.84 0.03 10.62
CA TYR A 105 18.10 -0.13 9.18
C TYR A 105 19.43 0.50 8.78
N SER A 106 19.97 0.09 7.63
CA SER A 106 21.19 0.68 7.10
C SER A 106 20.99 2.16 6.80
N ASP A 107 22.06 2.92 7.01
CA ASP A 107 22.04 4.36 6.87
C ASP A 107 21.63 4.82 5.46
N ASP A 108 21.98 4.01 4.44
CA ASP A 108 21.72 4.29 3.02
C ASP A 108 20.26 4.11 2.61
N THR A 109 19.49 3.32 3.36
CA THR A 109 18.12 2.91 2.98
C THR A 109 17.12 3.04 4.13
N ARG A 110 17.49 3.78 5.17
CA ARG A 110 16.69 3.94 6.40
C ARG A 110 15.34 4.60 6.18
N ASP A 111 15.18 5.36 5.09
CA ASP A 111 13.99 6.16 4.84
C ASP A 111 12.73 5.30 4.68
N PHE A 112 12.90 4.11 4.11
CA PHE A 112 11.79 3.18 3.89
C PHE A 112 11.47 2.42 5.19
N ASP A 113 11.03 3.14 6.23
CA ASP A 113 10.75 2.63 7.57
C ASP A 113 9.25 2.54 7.88
N PHE A 114 8.73 1.32 7.88
CA PHE A 114 7.36 0.99 8.28
C PHE A 114 7.36 -0.02 9.44
N ARG A 115 8.37 0.01 10.31
CA ARG A 115 8.40 -0.82 11.52
C ARG A 115 7.24 -0.47 12.44
N HIS A 116 6.98 -1.34 13.41
CA HIS A 116 5.94 -1.08 14.40
C HIS A 116 6.19 0.26 15.13
N LYS A 117 5.16 1.13 15.12
CA LYS A 117 5.15 2.51 15.65
C LYS A 117 6.11 3.48 14.95
N SER A 118 6.66 3.12 13.80
CA SER A 118 7.31 4.13 12.96
C SER A 118 6.24 5.04 12.33
N THR A 119 6.66 6.24 11.97
CA THR A 119 5.79 7.23 11.34
C THR A 119 6.45 7.76 10.08
N TYR A 120 5.64 8.03 9.06
CA TYR A 120 6.01 8.86 7.92
C TYR A 120 5.29 10.20 8.03
N LYS A 121 6.01 11.30 7.76
CA LYS A 121 5.46 12.65 7.71
C LYS A 121 5.26 13.07 6.26
N GLU A 122 4.07 13.59 5.92
CA GLU A 122 3.75 14.14 4.61
C GLU A 122 4.90 14.99 4.05
N GLY A 123 5.21 14.81 2.75
CA GLY A 123 6.24 15.58 2.08
C GLY A 123 7.68 15.13 2.36
N THR A 124 7.90 14.14 3.23
CA THR A 124 9.24 13.58 3.46
C THR A 124 9.74 12.87 2.19
N ILE A 125 10.95 13.19 1.76
CA ILE A 125 11.59 12.51 0.63
C ILE A 125 12.22 11.21 1.11
N LEU A 126 11.84 10.10 0.50
CA LEU A 126 12.39 8.77 0.78
C LEU A 126 13.33 8.37 -0.35
N SER A 127 14.63 8.27 -0.05
CA SER A 127 15.67 8.09 -1.06
C SER A 127 16.50 6.83 -0.84
N TYR A 128 16.89 6.20 -1.94
CA TYR A 128 18.02 5.26 -1.96
C TYR A 128 19.34 6.03 -2.04
N ARG A 129 20.15 5.98 -0.99
CA ARG A 129 21.47 6.67 -0.96
C ARG A 129 22.63 5.76 -1.40
N THR A 130 22.32 4.77 -2.23
CA THR A 130 23.31 3.83 -2.77
C THR A 130 23.76 4.26 -4.17
N PRO A 131 24.98 3.93 -4.63
CA PRO A 131 25.45 4.28 -5.98
C PRO A 131 24.57 3.79 -7.14
N LYS A 132 23.83 2.70 -6.92
CA LYS A 132 22.86 2.12 -7.87
C LYS A 132 21.51 1.93 -7.17
N PRO A 133 20.66 2.97 -7.11
CA PRO A 133 19.38 2.89 -6.40
C PRO A 133 18.44 1.87 -7.06
N TYR A 134 17.65 1.16 -6.26
CA TYR A 134 16.64 0.21 -6.76
C TYR A 134 15.47 0.93 -7.44
N GLY A 135 15.13 2.13 -6.96
CA GLY A 135 14.09 2.97 -7.55
C GLY A 135 14.30 4.43 -7.22
N ASN A 136 13.50 5.28 -7.88
CA ASN A 136 13.52 6.73 -7.69
C ASN A 136 12.98 7.12 -6.31
N ASP A 137 13.27 8.35 -5.90
CA ASP A 137 12.74 8.92 -4.67
C ASP A 137 11.21 8.90 -4.63
N ILE A 138 10.66 8.67 -3.45
CA ILE A 138 9.21 8.63 -3.20
C ILE A 138 8.85 9.72 -2.20
N THR A 139 7.74 10.40 -2.44
CA THR A 139 7.09 11.29 -1.48
C THR A 139 5.61 10.94 -1.44
N LEU A 140 5.10 10.70 -0.24
CA LEU A 140 3.68 10.49 0.04
C LEU A 140 3.00 11.78 0.54
N MET A 141 1.70 11.87 0.29
CA MET A 141 0.87 13.07 0.44
C MET A 141 0.05 13.14 1.72
N GLN A 142 0.30 12.23 2.66
CA GLN A 142 -0.27 12.28 4.00
C GLN A 142 0.68 11.66 5.02
N ASP A 143 0.38 11.89 6.29
CA ASP A 143 1.06 11.25 7.39
C ASP A 143 0.63 9.79 7.52
N TYR A 144 1.54 8.92 7.94
CA TYR A 144 1.25 7.53 8.28
C TYR A 144 1.85 7.15 9.62
N GLU A 145 1.11 6.34 10.37
CA GLU A 145 1.61 5.57 11.51
C GLU A 145 1.50 4.08 11.16
N PHE A 146 2.59 3.34 11.32
CA PHE A 146 2.63 1.93 10.97
C PHE A 146 2.43 1.07 12.21
N LEU A 147 1.21 0.56 12.37
CA LEU A 147 0.84 -0.32 13.47
C LEU A 147 0.74 -1.76 13.00
N TRP A 148 1.69 -2.56 13.45
CA TRP A 148 1.70 -4.00 13.24
C TRP A 148 0.97 -4.76 14.34
N ASP A 149 0.14 -5.70 13.93
CA ASP A 149 -0.44 -6.74 14.78
C ASP A 149 0.30 -8.06 14.58
N GLN A 150 0.24 -8.95 15.57
CA GLN A 150 0.76 -10.31 15.48
C GLN A 150 -0.35 -11.31 15.81
N ILE A 151 -0.55 -12.28 14.93
CA ILE A 151 -1.48 -13.41 15.14
C ILE A 151 -0.70 -14.69 14.89
N ASN A 152 -0.49 -15.47 15.95
CA ASN A 152 0.41 -16.63 15.93
C ASN A 152 1.81 -16.23 15.41
N ASP A 153 2.30 -16.93 14.39
CA ASP A 153 3.62 -16.71 13.80
C ASP A 153 3.62 -15.69 12.65
N LEU A 154 2.48 -15.03 12.41
CA LEU A 154 2.32 -14.04 11.34
C LEU A 154 2.16 -12.63 11.90
N TYR A 155 2.73 -11.68 11.17
CA TYR A 155 2.62 -10.25 11.43
C TYR A 155 1.75 -9.61 10.35
N PHE A 156 0.89 -8.68 10.73
CA PHE A 156 -0.07 -8.02 9.85
C PHE A 156 0.04 -6.50 9.99
N LEU A 157 0.06 -5.81 8.86
CA LEU A 157 0.01 -4.36 8.76
C LEU A 157 -1.20 -4.00 7.90
N LYS A 158 -2.07 -3.13 8.41
CA LYS A 158 -3.16 -2.53 7.66
C LYS A 158 -3.01 -1.01 7.71
N VAL A 159 -2.84 -0.38 6.56
CA VAL A 159 -2.70 1.06 6.43
C VAL A 159 -3.87 1.61 5.63
N GLN A 160 -4.59 2.56 6.20
CA GLN A 160 -5.59 3.32 5.46
C GLN A 160 -4.88 4.46 4.71
N VAL A 161 -5.22 4.60 3.43
CA VAL A 161 -4.74 5.69 2.58
C VAL A 161 -5.87 6.69 2.38
#